data_AF-A0A963LAW3-F1
#
_entry.id   AF-A0A963LAW3-F1
#
_cell.length_a   1.000
_cell.length_b   1.000
_cell.length_c   1.000
_cell.angle_alpha   90.00
_cell.angle_beta   90.00
_cell.angle_gamma   90.00
#
_symmetry.space_group_name_H-M   'P 1'
#
loop_
_entity.id
_entity.type
_entity.pdbx_description
1 polymer ?
#
loop_
_entity_poly.entity_id
_entity_poly.type
_entity_poly.pdbx_seq_one_letter_code
_entity_poly.pdbx_strand_id
1 'polypeptide(L)'
;MTTPITKDEINAVFPTVAETMADALGCDIEDIKLDVSLIEGLDAESIDFLDMVFRLERAFKIKIPRGKIVENARGALTEAEFETGGVVTDAGMAQLRAYLSEIPADRFKTPMKAKDIPRLFTPETFCKLVITAQRDAANAS
;
A
#
# COMPACT_ATOMS: atom_id res chain seq x y z
N MET A 1 -9.94 14.23 -11.42
CA MET A 1 -8.64 14.56 -10.80
C MET A 1 -8.70 14.08 -9.36
N THR A 2 -7.93 13.06 -9.00
CA THR A 2 -7.89 12.56 -7.63
C THR A 2 -7.11 13.57 -6.79
N THR A 3 -7.75 14.17 -5.80
CA THR A 3 -7.08 15.10 -4.88
C THR A 3 -5.95 14.38 -4.14
N PRO A 4 -4.76 14.98 -3.98
CA PRO A 4 -3.71 14.39 -3.14
C PRO A 4 -4.23 14.03 -1.75
N ILE A 5 -3.75 12.92 -1.20
CA ILE A 5 -4.07 12.52 0.18
C ILE A 5 -3.23 13.40 1.11
N THR A 6 -3.89 14.03 2.09
CA THR A 6 -3.25 14.94 3.03
C THR A 6 -2.71 14.21 4.25
N LYS A 7 -1.76 14.85 4.97
CA LYS A 7 -1.25 14.33 6.25
C LYS A 7 -2.35 14.20 7.30
N ASP A 8 -3.32 15.12 7.30
CA ASP A 8 -4.43 15.09 8.26
C ASP A 8 -5.34 13.89 8.03
N GLU A 9 -5.62 13.54 6.76
CA GLU A 9 -6.36 12.32 6.43
C GLU A 9 -5.59 11.06 6.86
N ILE A 10 -4.27 11.03 6.66
CA ILE A 10 -3.42 9.91 7.12
C ILE A 10 -3.49 9.79 8.64
N ASN A 11 -3.29 10.89 9.36
CA ASN A 11 -3.34 10.92 10.82
C ASN A 11 -4.71 10.51 11.37
N ALA A 12 -5.80 10.79 10.64
CA ALA A 12 -7.15 10.42 11.04
C ALA A 12 -7.40 8.90 10.97
N VAL A 13 -6.81 8.20 10.00
CA VAL A 13 -7.00 6.75 9.83
C VAL A 13 -5.89 5.92 10.48
N PHE A 14 -4.70 6.50 10.68
CA PHE A 14 -3.52 5.78 11.15
C PHE A 14 -3.72 5.03 12.48
N PRO A 15 -4.38 5.56 13.52
CA PRO A 15 -4.55 4.82 14.77
C PRO A 15 -5.28 3.48 14.58
N THR A 16 -6.38 3.47 13.82
CA THR A 16 -7.13 2.24 13.52
C THR A 16 -6.34 1.32 12.58
N VAL A 17 -5.59 1.87 11.62
CA VAL A 17 -4.70 1.08 10.76
C VAL A 17 -3.62 0.40 11.60
N ALA A 18 -2.99 1.12 12.51
CA ALA A 18 -1.91 0.61 13.35
C ALA A 18 -2.39 -0.50 14.29
N GLU A 19 -3.52 -0.29 14.97
CA GLU A 19 -4.15 -1.33 15.80
C GLU A 19 -4.49 -2.57 14.97
N THR A 20 -5.08 -2.38 13.80
CA THR A 20 -5.44 -3.49 12.90
C THR A 20 -4.21 -4.28 12.42
N MET A 21 -3.10 -3.58 12.13
CA MET A 21 -1.85 -4.19 11.69
C MET A 21 -1.16 -4.93 12.82
N ALA A 22 -1.09 -4.34 14.01
CA ALA A 22 -0.55 -4.99 15.21
C ALA A 22 -1.28 -6.31 15.51
N ASP A 23 -2.62 -6.30 15.45
CA ASP A 23 -3.44 -7.49 15.65
C ASP A 23 -3.25 -8.56 14.56
N ALA A 24 -3.02 -8.16 13.31
CA ALA A 24 -2.82 -9.08 12.19
C ALA A 24 -1.42 -9.72 12.23
N LEU A 25 -0.40 -8.92 12.56
CA LEU A 25 1.00 -9.34 12.60
C LEU A 25 1.41 -9.96 13.95
N GLY A 26 0.59 -9.80 14.99
CA GLY A 26 0.90 -10.29 16.33
C GLY A 26 2.09 -9.58 16.97
N CYS A 27 2.28 -8.29 16.68
CA CYS A 27 3.36 -7.45 17.21
C CYS A 27 2.83 -6.32 18.10
N ASP A 28 3.72 -5.60 18.78
CA ASP A 28 3.34 -4.45 19.60
C ASP A 28 2.92 -3.27 18.71
N ILE A 29 1.85 -2.55 19.12
CA ILE A 29 1.37 -1.37 18.38
C ILE A 29 2.42 -0.25 18.29
N GLU A 30 3.35 -0.21 19.24
CA GLU A 30 4.46 0.76 19.28
C GLU A 30 5.49 0.52 18.15
N ASP A 31 5.54 -0.69 17.60
CA ASP A 31 6.40 -1.04 16.46
C ASP A 31 5.80 -0.58 15.13
N ILE A 32 4.49 -0.33 15.08
CA ILE A 32 3.80 0.13 13.88
C ILE A 32 4.04 1.63 13.67
N LYS A 33 5.08 1.96 12.91
CA LYS A 33 5.42 3.33 12.49
C LYS A 33 5.03 3.55 11.04
N LEU A 34 4.61 4.77 10.67
CA LEU A 34 4.15 5.08 9.30
C LEU A 34 5.12 4.65 8.19
N ASP A 35 6.42 4.70 8.48
CA ASP A 35 7.53 4.45 7.55
C ASP A 35 8.20 3.07 7.74
N VAL A 36 7.73 2.23 8.67
CA VAL A 36 8.32 0.89 8.87
C VAL A 36 7.98 -0.01 7.69
N SER A 37 8.97 -0.75 7.18
CA SER A 37 8.71 -1.78 6.17
C SER A 37 7.93 -2.92 6.82
N LEU A 38 6.78 -3.28 6.22
CA LEU A 38 5.98 -4.38 6.74
C LEU A 38 6.74 -5.72 6.66
N ILE A 39 7.44 -5.97 5.54
CA ILE A 39 8.18 -7.22 5.36
C ILE A 39 9.53 -7.17 6.07
N GLU A 40 10.35 -6.15 5.83
CA GLU A 40 11.73 -6.13 6.35
C GLU A 40 11.83 -5.67 7.80
N GLY A 41 10.83 -4.93 8.29
CA GLY A 41 10.80 -4.38 9.64
C GLY A 41 9.88 -5.14 10.61
N LEU A 42 8.80 -5.74 10.11
CA LEU A 42 7.79 -6.44 10.92
C LEU A 42 7.60 -7.91 10.54
N ASP A 43 8.44 -8.44 9.64
CA ASP A 43 8.43 -9.83 9.18
C ASP A 43 7.07 -10.29 8.58
N ALA A 44 6.31 -9.36 7.98
CA ALA A 44 5.02 -9.67 7.40
C ALA A 44 5.12 -10.66 6.22
N GLU A 45 4.35 -11.74 6.30
CA GLU A 45 4.20 -12.73 5.26
C GLU A 45 3.06 -12.40 4.29
N SER A 46 3.02 -13.10 3.15
CA SER A 46 1.96 -12.92 2.14
C SER A 46 0.53 -13.14 2.70
N ILE A 47 0.39 -14.01 3.70
CA ILE A 47 -0.91 -14.29 4.34
C ILE A 47 -1.35 -13.13 5.24
N ASP A 48 -0.41 -12.44 5.88
CA ASP A 48 -0.70 -11.32 6.76
C ASP A 48 -1.25 -10.14 5.97
N PHE A 49 -0.75 -9.91 4.76
CA PHE A 49 -1.33 -8.90 3.85
C PHE A 49 -2.81 -9.17 3.56
N LEU A 50 -3.20 -10.43 3.39
CA LEU A 50 -4.59 -10.79 3.16
C LEU A 50 -5.44 -10.58 4.42
N ASP A 51 -4.92 -10.93 5.59
CA ASP A 51 -5.62 -10.71 6.87
C ASP A 51 -5.77 -9.22 7.20
N MET A 52 -4.69 -8.43 7.05
CA MET A 52 -4.69 -6.97 7.22
C MET A 52 -5.75 -6.31 6.34
N VAL A 53 -5.78 -6.63 5.04
CA VAL A 53 -6.79 -6.06 4.12
C VAL A 53 -8.20 -6.42 4.58
N PHE A 54 -8.44 -7.67 4.96
CA PHE A 54 -9.76 -8.11 5.44
C PHE A 54 -10.21 -7.39 6.71
N ARG A 55 -9.31 -7.21 7.66
CA ARG A 55 -9.60 -6.51 8.91
C ARG A 55 -9.84 -5.03 8.66
N LEU A 56 -9.05 -4.39 7.81
CA LEU A 56 -9.23 -2.98 7.43
C LEU A 56 -10.58 -2.76 6.72
N GLU A 57 -10.99 -3.67 5.81
CA GLU A 57 -12.32 -3.62 5.20
C GLU A 57 -13.44 -3.62 6.25
N ARG A 58 -13.31 -4.47 7.28
CA ARG A 58 -14.30 -4.56 8.36
C ARG A 58 -14.27 -3.34 9.28
N ALA A 59 -13.09 -2.88 9.67
CA ALA A 59 -12.91 -1.75 10.58
C ALA A 59 -13.46 -0.45 9.98
N PHE A 60 -13.16 -0.19 8.70
CA PHE A 60 -13.56 1.03 8.01
C PHE A 60 -14.87 0.89 7.22
N LYS A 61 -15.46 -0.31 7.16
CA LYS A 61 -16.69 -0.62 6.38
C LYS A 61 -16.53 -0.26 4.89
N ILE A 62 -15.36 -0.53 4.35
CA ILE A 62 -14.99 -0.26 2.94
C ILE A 62 -14.78 -1.57 2.17
N LYS A 63 -14.62 -1.45 0.85
CA LYS A 63 -14.17 -2.53 -0.02
C LYS A 63 -12.82 -2.20 -0.62
N ILE A 64 -11.85 -3.09 -0.40
CA ILE A 64 -10.51 -3.02 -0.95
C ILE A 64 -10.34 -4.27 -1.82
N PRO A 65 -10.51 -4.17 -3.16
CA PRO A 65 -10.46 -5.34 -4.00
C PRO A 65 -9.07 -6.00 -3.95
N ARG A 66 -9.04 -7.31 -3.76
CA ARG A 66 -7.77 -8.07 -3.67
C ARG A 66 -7.00 -7.94 -4.99
N GLY A 67 -5.69 -7.72 -4.93
CA GLY A 67 -4.85 -7.50 -6.11
C GLY A 67 -4.78 -6.04 -6.58
N LYS A 68 -5.67 -5.15 -6.10
CA LYS A 68 -5.68 -3.75 -6.53
C LYS A 68 -4.47 -2.94 -6.14
N ILE A 69 -3.71 -3.28 -5.10
CA ILE A 69 -2.56 -2.45 -4.70
C ILE A 69 -1.55 -2.40 -5.86
N VAL A 70 -1.24 -3.55 -6.46
CA VAL A 70 -0.34 -3.63 -7.62
C VAL A 70 -1.00 -3.06 -8.88
N GLU A 71 -2.29 -3.31 -9.11
CA GLU A 71 -3.01 -2.72 -10.26
C GLU A 71 -3.09 -1.19 -10.19
N ASN A 72 -3.35 -0.63 -9.02
CA ASN A 72 -3.39 0.80 -8.78
C ASN A 72 -1.99 1.40 -8.90
N ALA A 73 -0.97 0.68 -8.42
CA ALA A 73 0.43 1.04 -8.62
C ALA A 73 0.84 1.02 -10.10
N ARG A 74 0.19 0.22 -10.95
CA ARG A 74 0.37 0.25 -12.40
C ARG A 74 -0.36 1.42 -13.07
N GLY A 75 -1.46 1.89 -12.48
CA GLY A 75 -2.23 3.01 -13.00
C GLY A 75 -2.76 2.75 -14.42
N ALA A 76 -2.46 3.66 -15.35
CA ALA A 76 -2.92 3.59 -16.74
C ALA A 76 -2.03 2.73 -17.66
N LEU A 77 -0.87 2.26 -17.18
CA LEU A 77 0.03 1.45 -17.97
C LEU A 77 -0.55 0.06 -18.24
N THR A 78 -0.30 -0.47 -19.42
CA THR A 78 -0.51 -1.90 -19.69
C THR A 78 0.50 -2.75 -18.92
N GLU A 79 0.25 -4.06 -18.79
CA GLU A 79 1.17 -4.99 -18.12
C GLU A 79 2.55 -5.00 -18.78
N ALA A 80 2.61 -5.01 -20.12
CA ALA A 80 3.87 -4.99 -20.87
C ALA A 80 4.63 -3.66 -20.75
N GLU A 81 3.92 -2.54 -20.56
CA GLU A 81 4.55 -1.25 -20.28
C GLU A 81 5.06 -1.16 -18.85
N PHE A 82 4.40 -1.82 -17.90
CA PHE A 82 4.77 -1.82 -16.49
C PHE A 82 5.95 -2.74 -16.18
N GLU A 83 5.92 -3.95 -16.74
CA GLU A 83 6.95 -4.95 -16.53
C GLU A 83 7.26 -5.76 -17.80
N THR A 84 8.50 -6.24 -17.89
CA THR A 84 8.93 -7.17 -18.93
C THR A 84 9.70 -8.31 -18.28
N GLY A 85 9.20 -9.54 -18.44
CA GLY A 85 9.82 -10.73 -17.85
C GLY A 85 9.85 -10.71 -16.31
N GLY A 86 8.85 -10.09 -15.67
CA GLY A 86 8.77 -9.94 -14.21
C GLY A 86 9.70 -8.88 -13.62
N VAL A 87 10.33 -8.05 -14.46
CA VAL A 87 11.14 -6.90 -14.06
C VAL A 87 10.41 -5.62 -14.44
N VAL A 88 10.29 -4.70 -13.49
CA VAL A 88 9.65 -3.40 -13.67
C VAL A 88 10.47 -2.57 -14.67
N THR A 89 9.80 -1.99 -15.67
CA THR A 89 10.42 -1.10 -16.67
C THR A 89 10.68 0.30 -16.09
N ASP A 90 11.36 1.17 -16.83
CA ASP A 90 11.52 2.58 -16.41
C ASP A 90 10.18 3.31 -16.30
N ALA A 91 9.22 3.02 -17.19
CA ALA A 91 7.87 3.57 -17.13
C ALA A 91 7.11 3.06 -15.91
N GLY A 92 7.17 1.74 -15.64
CA GLY A 92 6.61 1.14 -14.44
C GLY A 92 7.22 1.70 -13.16
N MET A 93 8.53 1.96 -13.16
CA MET A 93 9.24 2.54 -12.03
C MET A 93 8.81 3.98 -11.75
N ALA A 94 8.66 4.81 -12.80
CA ALA A 94 8.16 6.17 -12.67
C ALA A 94 6.73 6.19 -12.09
N GLN A 95 5.87 5.29 -12.57
CA GLN A 95 4.51 5.16 -12.08
C GLN A 95 4.45 4.64 -10.62
N LEU A 96 5.29 3.65 -10.28
CA LEU A 96 5.41 3.13 -8.91
C LEU A 96 5.85 4.22 -7.92
N ARG A 97 6.86 5.03 -8.28
CA ARG A 97 7.33 6.16 -7.46
C ARG A 97 6.24 7.23 -7.27
N ALA A 98 5.42 7.45 -8.29
CA ALA A 98 4.30 8.38 -8.20
C ALA A 98 3.19 7.85 -7.28
N TYR A 99 2.89 6.55 -7.37
CA TYR A 99 1.88 5.91 -6.52
C TYR A 99 2.32 5.79 -5.06
N LEU A 100 3.51 5.22 -4.83
CA LEU A 100 4.15 5.06 -3.52
C LEU A 100 5.01 6.28 -3.17
N SER A 101 4.40 7.46 -3.25
CA SER A 101 5.06 8.76 -3.03
C SER A 101 5.63 8.95 -1.61
N GLU A 102 5.19 8.15 -0.65
CA GLU A 102 5.72 8.09 0.72
C GLU A 102 7.09 7.40 0.79
N ILE A 103 7.42 6.57 -0.20
CA ILE A 103 8.58 5.71 -0.14
C ILE A 103 9.82 6.48 -0.61
N PRO A 104 10.90 6.50 0.19
CA PRO A 104 12.16 7.15 -0.20
C PRO A 104 12.72 6.62 -1.53
N ALA A 105 13.33 7.50 -2.32
CA ALA A 105 13.77 7.18 -3.68
C ALA A 105 14.85 6.08 -3.75
N ASP A 106 15.59 5.87 -2.68
CA ASP A 106 16.66 4.86 -2.51
C ASP A 106 16.13 3.45 -2.22
N ARG A 107 14.87 3.32 -1.77
CA ARG A 107 14.16 2.05 -1.63
C ARG A 107 13.84 1.40 -2.99
N PHE A 108 13.73 2.22 -4.03
CA PHE A 108 13.45 1.77 -5.40
C PHE A 108 14.75 1.38 -6.12
N LYS A 109 15.17 0.12 -5.94
CA LYS A 109 16.39 -0.42 -6.56
C LYS A 109 16.13 -0.86 -8.00
N THR A 110 17.08 -0.61 -8.90
CA THR A 110 17.03 -1.08 -10.30
C THR A 110 18.10 -2.15 -10.53
N PRO A 111 17.78 -3.32 -11.13
CA PRO A 111 16.44 -3.74 -11.56
C PRO A 111 15.53 -4.12 -10.38
N MET A 112 14.26 -3.72 -10.41
CA MET A 112 13.23 -4.16 -9.46
C MET A 112 12.40 -5.27 -10.06
N LYS A 113 12.24 -6.39 -9.35
CA LYS A 113 11.30 -7.43 -9.77
C LYS A 113 9.90 -7.06 -9.29
N ALA A 114 8.88 -7.33 -10.10
CA ALA A 114 7.50 -7.04 -9.74
C ALA A 114 7.06 -7.73 -8.44
N LYS A 115 7.54 -8.97 -8.23
CA LYS A 115 7.31 -9.72 -6.99
C LYS A 115 7.92 -9.09 -5.73
N ASP A 116 8.88 -8.18 -5.89
CA ASP A 116 9.56 -7.51 -4.77
C ASP A 116 8.86 -6.17 -4.42
N ILE A 117 7.85 -5.72 -5.19
CA ILE A 117 7.07 -4.51 -4.90
C ILE A 117 6.47 -4.52 -3.48
N PRO A 118 5.90 -5.61 -2.96
CA PRO A 118 5.35 -5.64 -1.60
C PRO A 118 6.36 -5.30 -0.50
N ARG A 119 7.67 -5.44 -0.76
CA ARG A 119 8.72 -5.04 0.20
C ARG A 119 8.80 -3.52 0.41
N LEU A 120 8.17 -2.75 -0.46
CA LEU A 120 8.07 -1.30 -0.33
C LEU A 120 6.92 -0.88 0.58
N PHE A 121 5.97 -1.75 0.90
CA PHE A 121 4.77 -1.35 1.62
C PHE A 121 5.08 -1.04 3.08
N THR A 122 4.49 0.06 3.54
CA THR A 122 4.53 0.54 4.92
C THR A 122 3.10 0.76 5.44
N PRO A 123 2.90 0.99 6.75
CA PRO A 123 1.60 1.38 7.28
C PRO A 123 1.00 2.61 6.57
N GLU A 124 1.81 3.59 6.16
CA GLU A 124 1.32 4.74 5.39
C GLU A 124 0.69 4.32 4.04
N THR A 125 1.27 3.33 3.34
CA THR A 125 0.69 2.78 2.11
C THR A 125 -0.75 2.29 2.33
N PHE A 126 -1.01 1.65 3.47
CA PHE A 126 -2.34 1.16 3.82
C PHE A 126 -3.28 2.27 4.30
N CYS A 127 -2.78 3.31 4.97
CA CYS A 127 -3.56 4.52 5.23
C CYS A 127 -4.07 5.13 3.92
N LYS A 128 -3.19 5.30 2.93
CA LYS A 128 -3.56 5.83 1.61
C LYS A 128 -4.56 4.93 0.89
N LEU A 129 -4.42 3.61 1.03
CA LEU A 129 -5.34 2.64 0.46
C LEU A 129 -6.75 2.75 1.08
N VAL A 130 -6.84 2.86 2.41
CA VAL A 130 -8.10 3.05 3.15
C VAL A 130 -8.78 4.35 2.72
N ILE A 131 -8.05 5.46 2.68
CA ILE A 131 -8.58 6.78 2.30
C ILE A 131 -9.10 6.75 0.87
N THR A 132 -8.36 6.12 -0.05
CA THR A 132 -8.80 5.96 -1.44
C THR A 132 -10.11 5.17 -1.51
N ALA A 133 -10.20 4.04 -0.81
CA ALA A 133 -11.42 3.23 -0.79
C ALA A 133 -12.61 3.94 -0.13
N GLN A 134 -12.39 4.76 0.90
CA GLN A 134 -13.44 5.60 1.50
C GLN A 134 -13.97 6.63 0.50
N ARG A 135 -13.08 7.29 -0.25
CA ARG A 135 -13.45 8.25 -1.30
C ARG A 135 -14.22 7.57 -2.42
N ASP A 136 -13.79 6.39 -2.86
CA ASP A 136 -14.48 5.61 -3.89
C ASP A 136 -15.89 5.19 -3.45
N ALA A 137 -16.03 4.73 -2.20
CA ALA A 137 -17.33 4.38 -1.63
C ALA A 137 -18.27 5.60 -1.53
N ALA A 138 -17.74 6.76 -1.15
CA ALA A 138 -18.52 8.00 -1.10
C ALA A 138 -18.96 8.48 -2.49
N ASN A 139 -18.16 8.27 -3.53
CA ASN A 139 -18.50 8.63 -4.91
C ASN A 139 -19.45 7.64 -5.60
N ALA A 140 -19.54 6.42 -5.09
CA ALA A 140 -20.46 5.38 -5.58
C ALA A 140 -21.84 5.43 -4.91
N SER A 141 -22.02 6.29 -3.90
CA SER A 141 -23.25 6.53 -3.16
C SER A 141 -24.03 7.72 -3.73
#